data_AF-A0A8H9F8X1-F1
#
_entry.id   AF-A0A8H9F8X1-F1
#
_cell.length_a   1.000
_cell.length_b   1.000
_cell.length_c   1.000
_cell.angle_alpha   90.00
_cell.angle_beta   90.00
_cell.angle_gamma   90.00
#
_symmetry.space_group_name_H-M   'P 1'
#
loop_
_entity.id
_entity.type
_entity.pdbx_description
1 polymer ?
#
loop_
_entity_poly.entity_id
_entity_poly.type
_entity_poly.pdbx_seq_one_letter_code
_entity_poly.pdbx_strand_id
1 'polypeptide(L)'
;MIITKVSAQKRPGRYNIFLDGKYAFSAGEKTVAEFVLLKGKELDSEQVERIRQFDADAKASDLAAHFLSYEPRTVFEVLQYLKKHEISDEVANSAVSQLNELGYLDDHQYAKLFIKNDLRVGSDGPKSLLRKLTQKGVDPEISQTELDEVLDEDWIEVGQRVIKSMVHQAGKLAQRELKRKMKTKLLMHGFDSGISTEVIASLDLEDDEDLQMQALKKQGIKAYKRFRRYDESERKFRIKKYLFSHGFSSGEIDTFLNGEVINFDDLAEY
;
A
#
# COMPACT_ATOMS: atom_id res chain seq x y z
N MET A 1 34.74 -6.82 42.28
CA MET A 1 34.09 -5.54 42.62
C MET A 1 32.89 -5.84 43.49
N ILE A 2 32.55 -5.03 44.51
CA ILE A 2 31.40 -5.30 45.40
C ILE A 2 30.28 -4.28 45.22
N ILE A 3 29.03 -4.75 45.20
CA ILE A 3 27.85 -3.86 45.19
C ILE A 3 27.77 -3.14 46.55
N THR A 4 28.01 -1.83 46.52
CA THR A 4 28.02 -0.97 47.72
C THR A 4 26.67 -0.29 47.96
N LYS A 5 25.89 -0.07 46.89
CA LYS A 5 24.58 0.57 46.97
C LYS A 5 23.71 0.18 45.77
N VAL A 6 22.42 -0.03 46.03
CA VAL A 6 21.35 -0.15 45.03
C VAL A 6 20.30 0.89 45.38
N SER A 7 19.96 1.77 44.43
CA SER A 7 18.97 2.83 44.69
C SER A 7 18.00 2.97 43.53
N ALA A 8 16.70 3.08 43.82
CA ALA A 8 15.67 3.33 42.81
C ALA A 8 15.90 4.66 42.07
N GLN A 9 15.58 4.68 40.77
CA GLN A 9 15.55 5.89 39.95
C GLN A 9 14.23 6.66 40.14
N LYS A 10 14.15 7.88 39.58
CA LYS A 10 12.91 8.69 39.59
C LYS A 10 11.75 8.00 38.86
N ARG A 11 12.05 7.25 37.79
CA ARG A 11 11.06 6.43 37.09
C ARG A 11 10.99 5.06 37.77
N PRO A 12 9.78 4.55 38.07
CA PRO A 12 9.63 3.25 38.71
C PRO A 12 10.19 2.14 37.81
N GLY A 13 10.65 1.05 38.42
CA GLY A 13 11.12 -0.14 37.72
C GLY A 13 12.60 -0.13 37.29
N ARG A 14 13.38 0.94 37.57
CA ARG A 14 14.83 0.97 37.33
C ARG A 14 15.65 1.37 38.55
N TYR A 15 16.84 0.80 38.66
CA TYR A 15 17.74 0.92 39.79
C TYR A 15 19.16 1.30 39.34
N ASN A 16 19.83 2.16 40.10
CA ASN A 16 21.24 2.48 39.93
C ASN A 16 22.08 1.53 40.80
N ILE A 17 23.07 0.88 40.19
CA ILE A 17 24.00 -0.03 40.84
C ILE A 17 25.35 0.65 41.03
N PHE A 18 25.86 0.64 42.26
CA PHE A 18 27.15 1.22 42.62
C PHE A 18 28.13 0.11 43.01
N LEU A 19 29.26 0.03 42.30
CA LEU A 19 30.36 -0.87 42.60
C LEU A 19 31.49 -0.09 43.27
N ASP A 20 31.98 -0.58 44.40
CA ASP A 20 33.12 0.01 45.13
C ASP A 20 32.95 1.53 45.38
N GLY A 21 31.72 1.96 45.69
CA GLY A 21 31.34 3.35 45.98
C GLY A 21 31.10 4.24 44.75
N LYS A 22 31.31 3.74 43.54
CA LYS A 22 31.13 4.49 42.28
C LYS A 22 29.94 3.97 41.48
N TYR A 23 29.26 4.85 40.78
CA TYR A 23 28.21 4.44 39.85
C TYR A 23 28.80 3.55 38.76
N ALA A 24 28.20 2.38 38.54
CA ALA A 24 28.68 1.40 37.58
C ALA A 24 27.75 1.24 36.37
N PHE A 25 26.46 0.99 36.62
CA PHE A 25 25.43 0.85 35.60
C PHE A 25 24.02 0.97 36.21
N SER A 26 23.01 1.01 35.35
CA SER A 26 21.61 0.94 35.72
C SER A 26 20.99 -0.38 35.27
N ALA A 27 20.06 -0.92 36.03
CA ALA A 27 19.38 -2.17 35.73
C ALA A 27 17.87 -2.03 35.97
N GLY A 28 17.06 -2.66 35.12
CA GLY A 28 15.62 -2.83 35.31
C GLY A 28 15.30 -3.83 36.42
N GLU A 29 14.05 -3.83 36.87
CA GLU A 29 13.56 -4.71 37.93
C GLU A 29 13.77 -6.21 37.61
N LYS A 30 13.49 -6.63 36.38
CA LYS A 30 13.72 -8.00 35.91
C LYS A 30 15.20 -8.40 36.04
N THR A 31 16.11 -7.53 35.62
CA THR A 31 17.56 -7.75 35.72
C THR A 31 18.05 -7.81 37.17
N VAL A 32 17.53 -6.93 38.04
CA VAL A 32 17.87 -6.92 39.47
C VAL A 32 17.43 -8.22 40.13
N ALA A 33 16.24 -8.72 39.79
CA ALA A 33 15.71 -9.98 40.30
C ALA A 33 16.51 -11.18 39.78
N GLU A 34 16.70 -11.29 38.45
CA GLU A 34 17.38 -12.41 37.78
C GLU A 34 18.79 -12.62 38.33
N PHE A 35 19.57 -11.54 38.47
CA PHE A 35 20.93 -11.61 38.96
C PHE A 35 21.04 -11.40 40.47
N VAL A 36 19.94 -11.27 41.20
CA VAL A 36 19.93 -11.05 42.67
C VAL A 36 20.90 -9.91 43.06
N LEU A 37 20.74 -8.74 42.45
CA LEU A 37 21.65 -7.59 42.64
C LEU A 37 21.37 -6.91 43.98
N LEU A 38 21.98 -7.42 45.04
CA LEU A 38 21.86 -6.90 46.40
C LEU A 38 23.19 -6.31 46.90
N LYS A 39 23.09 -5.37 47.86
CA LYS A 39 24.28 -4.82 48.53
C LYS A 39 25.08 -5.96 49.17
N GLY A 40 26.40 -5.94 48.95
CA GLY A 40 27.33 -6.97 49.42
C GLY A 40 27.63 -8.07 48.41
N LYS A 41 26.89 -8.15 47.28
CA LYS A 41 27.21 -9.11 46.22
C LYS A 41 28.53 -8.73 45.52
N GLU A 42 29.40 -9.71 45.37
CA GLU A 42 30.61 -9.58 44.57
C GLU A 42 30.32 -9.90 43.10
N LEU A 43 30.89 -9.09 42.22
CA LEU A 43 30.83 -9.26 40.77
C LEU A 43 32.23 -9.15 40.17
N ASP A 44 32.56 -10.08 39.29
CA ASP A 44 33.69 -9.95 38.37
C ASP A 44 33.29 -9.17 37.10
N SER A 45 34.27 -8.87 36.24
CA SER A 45 34.04 -8.12 35.01
C SER A 45 33.15 -8.85 34.00
N GLU A 46 33.23 -10.18 33.94
CA GLU A 46 32.44 -10.99 33.01
C GLU A 46 30.96 -11.00 33.44
N GLN A 47 30.70 -11.13 34.73
CA GLN A 47 29.37 -11.05 35.32
C GLN A 47 28.75 -9.66 35.09
N VAL A 48 29.52 -8.58 35.26
CA VAL A 48 29.03 -7.23 34.98
C VAL A 48 28.60 -7.09 33.52
N GLU A 49 29.38 -7.63 32.58
CA GLU A 49 29.03 -7.56 31.17
C GLU A 49 27.80 -8.40 30.83
N ARG A 50 27.69 -9.61 31.39
CA ARG A 50 26.47 -10.45 31.28
C ARG A 50 25.22 -9.75 31.81
N ILE A 51 25.34 -9.04 32.94
CA ILE A 51 24.22 -8.27 33.51
C ILE A 51 23.81 -7.13 32.58
N ARG A 52 24.79 -6.42 32.00
CA ARG A 52 24.52 -5.32 31.05
C ARG A 52 23.83 -5.83 29.80
N GLN A 53 24.31 -6.94 29.24
CA GLN A 53 23.71 -7.56 28.07
C GLN A 53 22.26 -7.98 28.34
N PHE A 54 22.02 -8.68 29.45
CA PHE A 54 20.66 -9.06 29.83
C PHE A 54 19.73 -7.86 30.05
N ASP A 55 20.21 -6.77 30.66
CA ASP A 55 19.41 -5.55 30.82
C ASP A 55 19.03 -4.93 29.47
N ALA A 56 19.98 -4.92 28.53
CA ALA A 56 19.76 -4.40 27.18
C ALA A 56 18.72 -5.24 26.44
N ASP A 57 18.85 -6.57 26.46
CA ASP A 57 17.92 -7.52 25.82
C ASP A 57 16.52 -7.43 26.43
N ALA A 58 16.42 -7.36 27.76
CA ALA A 58 15.14 -7.18 28.46
C ALA A 58 14.47 -5.85 28.08
N LYS A 59 15.23 -4.75 28.08
CA LYS A 59 14.73 -3.43 27.68
C LYS A 59 14.23 -3.43 26.23
N ALA A 60 14.98 -4.04 25.31
CA ALA A 60 14.59 -4.13 23.90
C ALA A 60 13.31 -4.96 23.72
N SER A 61 13.21 -6.10 24.41
CA SER A 61 12.03 -6.95 24.39
C SER A 61 10.79 -6.22 24.91
N ASP A 62 10.89 -5.52 26.04
CA ASP A 62 9.77 -4.77 26.62
C ASP A 62 9.31 -3.63 25.69
N LEU A 63 10.26 -2.91 25.07
CA LEU A 63 9.97 -1.85 24.11
C LEU A 63 9.27 -2.39 22.86
N ALA A 64 9.77 -3.49 22.29
CA ALA A 64 9.18 -4.10 21.11
C ALA A 64 7.79 -4.69 21.41
N ALA A 65 7.62 -5.40 22.52
CA ALA A 65 6.32 -5.92 22.95
C ALA A 65 5.30 -4.80 23.17
N HIS A 66 5.73 -3.69 23.79
CA HIS A 66 4.87 -2.52 23.93
C HIS A 66 4.46 -1.94 22.57
N PHE A 67 5.38 -1.85 21.62
CA PHE A 67 5.08 -1.33 20.28
C PHE A 67 4.12 -2.24 19.48
N LEU A 68 4.27 -3.55 19.63
CA LEU A 68 3.39 -4.57 19.03
C LEU A 68 1.99 -4.60 19.64
N SER A 69 1.83 -4.14 20.88
CA SER A 69 0.53 -4.13 21.57
C SER A 69 -0.52 -3.20 20.96
N TYR A 70 -0.10 -2.23 20.12
CA TYR A 70 -0.99 -1.25 19.51
C TYR A 70 -1.60 -1.74 18.18
N GLU A 71 -0.77 -2.32 17.31
CA GLU A 71 -1.17 -2.86 16.01
C GLU A 71 -0.08 -3.81 15.47
N PRO A 72 -0.41 -4.70 14.52
CA PRO A 72 0.58 -5.55 13.87
C PRO A 72 1.71 -4.72 13.22
N ARG A 73 2.94 -5.20 13.34
CA ARG A 73 4.15 -4.57 12.79
C ARG A 73 4.96 -5.56 11.97
N THR A 74 5.73 -5.06 11.02
CA THR A 74 6.78 -5.84 10.37
C THR A 74 8.05 -5.89 11.22
N VAL A 75 8.89 -6.88 10.95
CA VAL A 75 10.24 -6.96 11.53
C VAL A 75 11.02 -5.66 11.31
N PHE A 76 10.97 -5.13 10.09
CA PHE A 76 11.62 -3.87 9.75
C PHE A 76 11.13 -2.70 10.61
N GLU A 77 9.81 -2.55 10.79
CA GLU A 77 9.23 -1.50 11.61
C GLU A 77 9.69 -1.60 13.08
N VAL A 78 9.78 -2.81 13.64
CA VAL A 78 10.27 -3.03 15.01
C VAL A 78 11.75 -2.67 15.14
N LEU A 79 12.60 -3.07 14.19
CA LEU A 79 14.02 -2.70 14.19
C LEU A 79 14.20 -1.18 14.14
N GLN A 80 13.45 -0.49 13.28
CA GLN A 80 13.49 0.98 13.22
C GLN A 80 13.01 1.62 14.52
N TYR A 81 12.00 1.05 15.18
CA TYR A 81 11.50 1.53 16.45
C TYR A 81 12.53 1.37 17.58
N LEU A 82 13.20 0.21 17.68
CA LEU A 82 14.25 -0.05 18.66
C LEU A 82 15.47 0.85 18.44
N LYS A 83 15.88 1.06 17.19
CA LYS A 83 16.97 1.97 16.84
C LYS A 83 16.69 3.42 17.26
N LYS A 84 15.45 3.90 17.10
CA LYS A 84 15.02 5.22 17.60
C LYS A 84 15.10 5.35 19.12
N HIS A 85 15.10 4.23 19.85
CA HIS A 85 15.25 4.16 21.31
C HIS A 85 16.68 3.84 21.77
N GLU A 86 17.66 4.05 20.89
CA GLU A 86 19.09 3.88 21.16
C GLU A 86 19.46 2.44 21.58
N ILE A 87 18.70 1.46 21.09
CA ILE A 87 19.06 0.04 21.20
C ILE A 87 20.06 -0.29 20.09
N SER A 88 21.13 -1.02 20.42
CA SER A 88 22.13 -1.46 19.43
C SER A 88 21.54 -2.46 18.45
N ASP A 89 22.10 -2.52 17.24
CA ASP A 89 21.60 -3.43 16.20
C ASP A 89 21.68 -4.91 16.65
N GLU A 90 22.72 -5.31 17.38
CA GLU A 90 22.86 -6.67 17.93
C GLU A 90 21.71 -7.04 18.89
N VAL A 91 21.43 -6.16 19.86
CA VAL A 91 20.35 -6.36 20.84
C VAL A 91 18.98 -6.30 20.16
N ALA A 92 18.81 -5.41 19.18
CA ALA A 92 17.55 -5.29 18.44
C ALA A 92 17.25 -6.56 17.63
N ASN A 93 18.26 -7.12 16.95
CA ASN A 93 18.12 -8.38 16.22
C ASN A 93 17.83 -9.55 17.16
N SER A 94 18.48 -9.63 18.32
CA SER A 94 18.20 -10.64 19.35
C SER A 94 16.74 -10.59 19.81
N ALA A 95 16.24 -9.39 20.15
CA ALA A 95 14.85 -9.19 20.58
C ALA A 95 13.84 -9.54 19.48
N VAL A 96 14.12 -9.16 18.23
CA VAL A 96 13.27 -9.51 17.08
C VAL A 96 13.24 -11.02 16.86
N SER A 97 14.38 -11.71 16.88
CA SER A 97 14.46 -13.16 16.75
C SER A 97 13.63 -13.87 17.82
N GLN A 98 13.78 -13.44 19.09
CA GLN A 98 13.00 -14.00 20.19
C GLN A 98 11.50 -13.77 20.01
N LEU A 99 11.08 -12.58 19.58
CA LEU A 99 9.66 -12.27 19.34
C LEU A 99 9.09 -13.05 18.15
N ASN A 100 9.92 -13.32 17.13
CA ASN A 100 9.56 -14.16 15.99
C ASN A 100 9.39 -15.63 16.43
N GLU A 101 10.32 -16.18 17.19
CA GLU A 101 10.21 -17.54 17.76
C GLU A 101 8.97 -17.72 18.65
N LEU A 102 8.58 -16.67 19.37
CA LEU A 102 7.38 -16.64 20.19
C LEU A 102 6.08 -16.39 19.38
N GLY A 103 6.17 -16.12 18.08
CA GLY A 103 5.03 -15.87 17.19
C GLY A 103 4.40 -14.48 17.34
N TYR A 104 5.07 -13.53 17.98
CA TYR A 104 4.61 -12.13 18.07
C TYR A 104 4.99 -11.29 16.85
N LEU A 105 5.98 -11.75 16.08
CA LEU A 105 6.43 -11.14 14.83
C LEU A 105 6.44 -12.20 13.73
N ASP A 106 5.72 -11.92 12.65
CA ASP A 106 5.66 -12.80 11.50
C ASP A 106 5.32 -11.96 10.26
N ASP A 107 6.31 -11.77 9.38
CA ASP A 107 6.16 -10.97 8.17
C ASP A 107 5.28 -11.66 7.11
N HIS A 108 5.20 -13.00 7.09
CA HIS A 108 4.24 -13.74 6.27
C HIS A 108 2.81 -13.45 6.74
N GLN A 109 2.57 -13.59 8.04
CA GLN A 109 1.26 -13.29 8.62
C GLN A 109 0.87 -11.83 8.42
N TYR A 110 1.81 -10.90 8.56
CA TYR A 110 1.58 -9.49 8.29
C TYR A 110 1.15 -9.26 6.84
N ALA A 111 1.90 -9.80 5.87
CA ALA A 111 1.59 -9.67 4.45
C ALA A 111 0.22 -10.25 4.10
N LYS A 112 -0.10 -11.44 4.63
CA LYS A 112 -1.41 -12.09 4.46
C LYS A 112 -2.56 -11.23 4.97
N LEU A 113 -2.44 -10.65 6.17
CA LEU A 113 -3.45 -9.77 6.74
C LEU A 113 -3.60 -8.47 5.93
N PHE A 114 -2.47 -7.92 5.48
CA PHE A 114 -2.42 -6.70 4.68
C PHE A 114 -3.15 -6.88 3.34
N ILE A 115 -2.85 -7.97 2.63
CA ILE A 115 -3.49 -8.34 1.36
C ILE A 115 -4.98 -8.60 1.58
N LYS A 116 -5.33 -9.42 2.57
CA LYS A 116 -6.74 -9.74 2.89
C LYS A 116 -7.57 -8.49 3.19
N ASN A 117 -6.99 -7.49 3.86
CA ASN A 117 -7.67 -6.23 4.10
C ASN A 117 -7.92 -5.45 2.79
N ASP A 118 -6.94 -5.40 1.88
CA ASP A 118 -7.12 -4.74 0.59
C ASP A 118 -8.17 -5.43 -0.29
N LEU A 119 -8.15 -6.77 -0.35
CA LEU A 119 -9.19 -7.56 -1.04
C LEU A 119 -10.59 -7.18 -0.54
N ARG A 120 -10.77 -6.99 0.77
CA ARG A 120 -12.07 -6.67 1.36
C ARG A 120 -12.53 -5.24 1.12
N VAL A 121 -11.67 -4.24 1.30
CA VAL A 121 -12.08 -2.82 1.31
C VAL A 121 -11.21 -1.89 0.48
N GLY A 122 -10.06 -2.37 0.02
CA GLY A 122 -9.07 -1.61 -0.72
C GLY A 122 -9.36 -1.47 -2.21
N SER A 123 -8.31 -1.08 -2.93
CA SER A 123 -8.37 -0.72 -4.35
C SER A 123 -7.05 -0.96 -5.08
N ASP A 124 -6.11 -1.66 -4.44
CA ASP A 124 -4.76 -1.84 -4.94
C ASP A 124 -4.64 -3.20 -5.61
N GLY A 125 -4.09 -3.21 -6.82
CA GLY A 125 -3.74 -4.45 -7.50
C GLY A 125 -2.42 -5.05 -6.98
N PRO A 126 -2.08 -6.26 -7.43
CA PRO A 126 -0.93 -7.03 -6.92
C PRO A 126 0.38 -6.23 -6.88
N LYS A 127 0.70 -5.50 -7.96
CA LYS A 127 1.96 -4.72 -8.03
C LYS A 127 1.98 -3.53 -7.08
N SER A 128 0.81 -2.96 -6.79
CA SER A 128 0.73 -1.85 -5.83
C SER A 128 0.93 -2.38 -4.41
N LEU A 129 0.29 -3.50 -4.07
CA LEU A 129 0.46 -4.15 -2.78
C LEU A 129 1.89 -4.63 -2.55
N LEU A 130 2.52 -5.25 -3.56
CA LEU A 130 3.95 -5.61 -3.50
C LEU A 130 4.82 -4.41 -3.11
N ARG A 131 4.65 -3.27 -3.80
CA ARG A 131 5.40 -2.04 -3.49
C ARG A 131 5.12 -1.54 -2.06
N LYS A 132 3.88 -1.60 -1.60
CA LYS A 132 3.50 -1.16 -0.24
C LYS A 132 4.11 -2.07 0.82
N LEU A 133 4.09 -3.39 0.63
CA LEU A 133 4.72 -4.36 1.53
C LEU A 133 6.24 -4.16 1.57
N THR A 134 6.89 -3.97 0.42
CA THR A 134 8.33 -3.65 0.37
C THR A 134 8.64 -2.32 1.07
N GLN A 135 7.80 -1.29 0.94
CA GLN A 135 7.96 -0.02 1.69
C GLN A 135 7.78 -0.20 3.20
N LYS A 136 6.98 -1.19 3.61
CA LYS A 136 6.85 -1.63 5.01
C LYS A 136 8.02 -2.52 5.46
N GLY A 137 8.96 -2.81 4.56
CA GLY A 137 10.15 -3.60 4.83
C GLY A 137 9.91 -5.11 4.89
N VAL A 138 8.77 -5.59 4.39
CA VAL A 138 8.55 -7.01 4.17
C VAL A 138 9.42 -7.46 2.99
N ASP A 139 10.06 -8.61 3.14
CA ASP A 139 10.87 -9.19 2.08
C ASP A 139 10.05 -9.35 0.76
N PRO A 140 10.60 -8.99 -0.40
CA PRO A 140 9.91 -9.14 -1.68
C PRO A 140 9.48 -10.57 -2.00
N GLU A 141 10.25 -11.60 -1.61
CA GLU A 141 9.91 -13.00 -1.82
C GLU A 141 8.73 -13.43 -0.94
N ILE A 142 8.70 -13.01 0.32
CA ILE A 142 7.54 -13.20 1.21
C ILE A 142 6.30 -12.52 0.61
N SER A 143 6.45 -11.27 0.21
CA SER A 143 5.37 -10.47 -0.38
C SER A 143 4.80 -11.12 -1.64
N GLN A 144 5.68 -11.63 -2.51
CA GLN A 144 5.29 -12.32 -3.74
C GLN A 144 4.60 -13.65 -3.44
N THR A 145 5.14 -14.44 -2.51
CA THR A 145 4.56 -15.72 -2.09
C THR A 145 3.12 -15.56 -1.62
N GLU A 146 2.85 -14.59 -0.74
CA GLU A 146 1.49 -14.35 -0.23
C GLU A 146 0.55 -13.75 -1.29
N LEU A 147 1.08 -13.01 -2.27
CA LEU A 147 0.29 -12.51 -3.40
C LEU A 147 -0.09 -13.61 -4.38
N ASP A 148 0.80 -14.59 -4.59
CA ASP A 148 0.57 -15.74 -5.48
C ASP A 148 -0.45 -16.74 -4.90
N GLU A 149 -0.72 -16.70 -3.60
CA GLU A 149 -1.81 -17.46 -2.97
C GLU A 149 -3.21 -16.91 -3.29
N VAL A 150 -3.30 -15.66 -3.78
CA VAL A 150 -4.58 -15.01 -4.08
C VAL A 150 -5.06 -15.40 -5.47
N LEU A 151 -6.33 -15.77 -5.56
CA LEU A 151 -6.96 -16.15 -6.83
C LEU A 151 -7.24 -14.92 -7.72
N ASP A 152 -7.18 -15.13 -9.03
CA ASP A 152 -7.47 -14.05 -10.00
C ASP A 152 -8.90 -13.51 -9.85
N GLU A 153 -9.87 -14.35 -9.45
CA GLU A 153 -11.25 -13.93 -9.18
C GLU A 153 -11.34 -12.86 -8.07
N ASP A 154 -10.54 -12.99 -7.00
CA ASP A 154 -10.51 -12.00 -5.92
C ASP A 154 -9.96 -10.66 -6.43
N TRP A 155 -8.94 -10.69 -7.29
CA TRP A 155 -8.42 -9.48 -7.92
C TRP A 155 -9.43 -8.85 -8.88
N ILE A 156 -10.23 -9.66 -9.57
CA ILE A 156 -11.30 -9.15 -10.44
C ILE A 156 -12.31 -8.32 -9.63
N GLU A 157 -12.74 -8.79 -8.46
CA GLU A 157 -13.67 -8.05 -7.60
C GLU A 157 -13.11 -6.69 -7.15
N VAL A 158 -11.83 -6.65 -6.77
CA VAL A 158 -11.16 -5.38 -6.42
C VAL A 158 -11.11 -4.46 -7.64
N GLY A 159 -10.71 -4.98 -8.79
CA GLY A 159 -10.65 -4.23 -10.05
C GLY A 159 -12.00 -3.63 -10.44
N GLN A 160 -13.09 -4.40 -10.33
CA GLN A 160 -14.45 -3.92 -10.56
C GLN A 160 -14.78 -2.73 -9.65
N ARG A 161 -14.39 -2.79 -8.37
CA ARG A 161 -14.57 -1.69 -7.40
C ARG A 161 -13.85 -0.41 -7.86
N VAL A 162 -12.64 -0.53 -8.39
CA VAL A 162 -11.84 0.61 -8.90
C VAL A 162 -12.54 1.33 -10.06
N ILE A 163 -13.11 0.57 -11.00
CA ILE A 163 -13.71 1.13 -12.21
C ILE A 163 -15.24 1.24 -12.15
N LYS A 164 -15.88 0.88 -11.03
CA LYS A 164 -17.35 0.96 -10.84
C LYS A 164 -17.90 2.34 -11.18
N SER A 165 -17.21 3.40 -10.77
CA SER A 165 -17.60 4.77 -11.07
C SER A 165 -17.38 5.16 -12.53
N MET A 166 -16.84 4.33 -13.40
CA MET A 166 -16.67 4.65 -14.82
C MET A 166 -17.80 4.11 -15.69
N VAL A 167 -18.61 3.18 -15.18
CA VAL A 167 -19.73 2.59 -15.91
C VAL A 167 -20.73 3.66 -16.38
N HIS A 168 -20.99 4.70 -15.57
CA HIS A 168 -21.88 5.81 -15.95
C HIS A 168 -21.33 6.73 -17.06
N GLN A 169 -20.12 6.49 -17.56
CA GLN A 169 -19.56 7.16 -18.73
C GLN A 169 -19.91 6.46 -20.04
N ALA A 170 -20.53 5.28 -19.98
CA ALA A 170 -21.20 4.68 -21.14
C ALA A 170 -22.23 5.66 -21.71
N GLY A 171 -22.32 5.75 -23.05
CA GLY A 171 -23.13 6.76 -23.74
C GLY A 171 -22.53 8.18 -23.75
N LYS A 172 -21.42 8.42 -23.03
CA LYS A 172 -20.72 9.74 -23.02
C LYS A 172 -19.37 9.70 -23.73
N LEU A 173 -18.71 8.56 -23.73
CA LEU A 173 -17.44 8.28 -24.38
C LEU A 173 -17.62 7.07 -25.30
N ALA A 174 -16.85 7.00 -26.39
CA ALA A 174 -16.81 5.79 -27.20
C ALA A 174 -16.39 4.61 -26.33
N GLN A 175 -16.95 3.43 -26.58
CA GLN A 175 -16.63 2.22 -25.82
C GLN A 175 -15.13 1.92 -25.82
N ARG A 176 -14.47 2.05 -26.97
CA ARG A 176 -13.01 1.88 -27.08
C ARG A 176 -12.22 2.86 -26.21
N GLU A 177 -12.65 4.12 -26.15
CA GLU A 177 -12.03 5.11 -25.26
C GLU A 177 -12.30 4.80 -23.78
N LEU A 178 -13.52 4.38 -23.44
CA LEU A 178 -13.90 4.01 -22.08
C LEU A 178 -13.10 2.81 -21.59
N LYS A 179 -13.06 1.71 -22.36
CA LYS A 179 -12.26 0.50 -22.09
C LYS A 179 -10.77 0.86 -21.94
N ARG A 180 -10.22 1.73 -22.81
CA ARG A 180 -8.84 2.24 -22.67
C ARG A 180 -8.62 2.98 -21.35
N LYS A 181 -9.52 3.88 -20.96
CA LYS A 181 -9.40 4.65 -19.71
C LYS A 181 -9.55 3.75 -18.47
N MET A 182 -10.46 2.78 -18.49
CA MET A 182 -10.61 1.78 -17.42
C MET A 182 -9.30 0.98 -17.26
N LYS A 183 -8.73 0.50 -18.37
CA LYS A 183 -7.44 -0.21 -18.36
C LYS A 183 -6.32 0.65 -17.79
N THR A 184 -6.19 1.91 -18.22
CA THR A 184 -5.19 2.83 -17.66
C THR A 184 -5.37 3.02 -16.16
N LYS A 185 -6.61 3.17 -15.68
CA LYS A 185 -6.90 3.33 -14.25
C LYS A 185 -6.48 2.07 -13.47
N LEU A 186 -6.82 0.87 -13.94
CA LEU A 186 -6.41 -0.39 -13.31
C LEU A 186 -4.89 -0.53 -13.27
N LEU A 187 -4.18 -0.24 -14.37
CA LEU A 187 -2.72 -0.28 -14.39
C LEU A 187 -2.08 0.70 -13.38
N MET A 188 -2.65 1.91 -13.22
CA MET A 188 -2.19 2.87 -12.22
C MET A 188 -2.39 2.37 -10.79
N HIS A 189 -3.48 1.62 -10.55
CA HIS A 189 -3.75 0.94 -9.29
C HIS A 189 -2.92 -0.34 -9.09
N GLY A 190 -2.08 -0.73 -10.06
CA GLY A 190 -1.13 -1.84 -9.91
C GLY A 190 -1.64 -3.20 -10.38
N PHE A 191 -2.77 -3.25 -11.07
CA PHE A 191 -3.21 -4.46 -11.78
C PHE A 191 -2.31 -4.72 -12.99
N ASP A 192 -2.10 -5.97 -13.36
CA ASP A 192 -1.47 -6.33 -14.63
C ASP A 192 -2.49 -6.27 -15.80
N SER A 193 -1.98 -6.48 -17.01
CA SER A 193 -2.81 -6.35 -18.22
C SER A 193 -3.80 -7.51 -18.40
N GLY A 194 -3.50 -8.70 -17.90
CA GLY A 194 -4.39 -9.87 -17.96
C GLY A 194 -5.62 -9.62 -17.11
N ILE A 195 -5.42 -9.45 -15.80
CA ILE A 195 -6.49 -9.15 -14.84
C ILE A 195 -7.27 -7.90 -15.26
N SER A 196 -6.58 -6.85 -15.73
CA SER A 196 -7.28 -5.64 -16.20
C SER A 196 -8.25 -5.92 -17.35
N THR A 197 -7.90 -6.84 -18.25
CA THR A 197 -8.74 -7.19 -19.40
C THR A 197 -9.95 -8.00 -18.96
N GLU A 198 -9.75 -8.94 -18.03
CA GLU A 198 -10.83 -9.76 -17.45
C GLU A 198 -11.81 -8.92 -16.62
N VAL A 199 -11.31 -8.00 -15.80
CA VAL A 199 -12.12 -7.03 -15.07
C VAL A 199 -13.01 -6.24 -16.01
N ILE A 200 -12.46 -5.73 -17.13
CA ILE A 200 -13.23 -4.95 -18.11
C ILE A 200 -14.25 -5.84 -18.83
N ALA A 201 -13.88 -7.07 -19.16
CA ALA A 201 -14.79 -8.03 -19.78
C ALA A 201 -15.96 -8.39 -18.86
N SER A 202 -15.70 -8.52 -17.56
CA SER A 202 -16.73 -8.85 -16.55
C SER A 202 -17.82 -7.79 -16.37
N LEU A 203 -17.57 -6.55 -16.80
CA LEU A 203 -18.57 -5.48 -16.73
C LEU A 203 -19.65 -5.59 -17.80
N ASP A 204 -19.50 -6.52 -18.75
CA ASP A 204 -20.44 -6.76 -19.84
C ASP A 204 -20.85 -5.46 -20.55
N LEU A 205 -19.84 -4.64 -20.84
CA LEU A 205 -19.98 -3.48 -21.72
C LEU A 205 -20.07 -4.01 -23.15
N GLU A 206 -21.16 -4.71 -23.45
CA GLU A 206 -21.50 -5.16 -24.81
C GLU A 206 -21.46 -3.97 -25.77
N ASP A 207 -21.28 -4.27 -27.05
CA ASP A 207 -21.28 -3.28 -28.13
C ASP A 207 -22.73 -2.78 -28.34
N ASP A 208 -23.23 -2.05 -27.35
CA ASP A 208 -24.53 -1.37 -27.38
C ASP A 208 -24.44 -0.23 -28.39
N GLU A 209 -24.97 -0.49 -29.58
CA GLU A 209 -24.98 0.45 -30.71
C GLU A 209 -25.69 1.77 -30.33
N ASP A 210 -26.71 1.73 -29.47
CA ASP A 210 -27.43 2.91 -29.01
C ASP A 210 -26.53 3.78 -28.11
N LEU A 211 -25.84 3.19 -27.15
CA LEU A 211 -24.88 3.90 -26.30
C LEU A 211 -23.70 4.43 -27.12
N GLN A 212 -23.23 3.67 -28.10
CA GLN A 212 -22.16 4.12 -28.98
C GLN A 212 -22.60 5.30 -29.84
N MET A 213 -23.83 5.27 -30.37
CA MET A 213 -24.45 6.37 -31.12
C MET A 213 -24.66 7.61 -30.23
N GLN A 214 -25.14 7.44 -29.00
CA GLN A 214 -25.27 8.53 -28.03
C GLN A 214 -23.93 9.19 -27.72
N ALA A 215 -22.87 8.39 -27.54
CA ALA A 215 -21.52 8.89 -27.31
C ALA A 215 -21.00 9.68 -28.53
N LEU A 216 -21.22 9.15 -29.74
CA LEU A 216 -20.85 9.80 -31.00
C LEU A 216 -21.56 11.15 -31.13
N LYS A 217 -22.87 11.18 -30.94
CA LYS A 217 -23.66 12.43 -30.96
C LYS A 217 -23.11 13.45 -29.96
N LYS A 218 -22.87 13.03 -28.72
CA LYS A 218 -22.38 13.92 -27.65
C LYS A 218 -21.00 14.49 -27.94
N GLN A 219 -20.04 13.63 -28.31
CA GLN A 219 -18.67 14.06 -28.62
C GLN A 219 -18.60 14.83 -29.93
N GLY A 220 -19.42 14.47 -30.91
CA GLY A 220 -19.57 15.16 -32.18
C GLY A 220 -20.07 16.59 -32.01
N ILE A 221 -21.14 16.81 -31.24
CA ILE A 221 -21.64 18.15 -30.91
C ILE A 221 -20.55 18.98 -30.22
N LYS A 222 -19.83 18.38 -29.26
CA LYS A 222 -18.73 19.05 -28.56
C LYS A 222 -17.60 19.45 -29.52
N ALA A 223 -17.23 18.55 -30.45
CA ALA A 223 -16.22 18.82 -31.47
C ALA A 223 -16.68 19.92 -32.43
N TYR A 224 -17.92 19.84 -32.90
CA TYR A 224 -18.52 20.83 -33.79
C TYR A 224 -18.50 22.23 -33.16
N LYS A 225 -19.02 22.37 -31.93
CA LYS A 225 -19.00 23.65 -31.19
C LYS A 225 -17.57 24.18 -31.01
N ARG A 226 -16.60 23.29 -30.71
CA ARG A 226 -15.19 23.66 -30.54
C ARG A 226 -14.54 24.17 -31.84
N PHE A 227 -14.93 23.63 -32.99
CA PHE A 227 -14.29 23.91 -34.28
C PHE A 227 -15.17 24.73 -35.24
N ARG A 228 -16.30 25.29 -34.78
CA ARG A 228 -17.24 26.05 -35.62
C ARG A 228 -16.64 27.25 -36.35
N ARG A 229 -15.58 27.86 -35.80
CA ARG A 229 -14.90 29.04 -36.36
C ARG A 229 -14.12 28.78 -37.65
N TYR A 230 -13.85 27.51 -37.97
CA TYR A 230 -13.10 27.12 -39.16
C TYR A 230 -14.04 26.97 -40.36
N ASP A 231 -13.49 27.14 -41.57
CA ASP A 231 -14.19 26.82 -42.81
C ASP A 231 -14.61 25.35 -42.85
N GLU A 232 -15.51 24.99 -43.75
CA GLU A 232 -16.13 23.67 -43.76
C GLU A 232 -15.10 22.52 -43.87
N SER A 233 -14.13 22.64 -44.77
CA SER A 233 -13.12 21.61 -45.00
C SER A 233 -12.22 21.43 -43.78
N GLU A 234 -11.68 22.53 -43.24
CA GLU A 234 -10.82 22.49 -42.06
C GLU A 234 -11.58 22.06 -40.80
N ARG A 235 -12.85 22.48 -40.66
CA ARG A 235 -13.73 22.06 -39.56
C ARG A 235 -13.99 20.56 -39.60
N LYS A 236 -14.38 20.00 -40.76
CA LYS A 236 -14.60 18.56 -40.96
C LYS A 236 -13.32 17.76 -40.62
N PHE A 237 -12.16 18.21 -41.10
CA PHE A 237 -10.87 17.58 -40.81
C PHE A 237 -10.55 17.55 -39.30
N ARG A 238 -10.74 18.68 -38.60
CA ARG A 238 -10.49 18.77 -37.14
C ARG A 238 -11.46 17.93 -36.32
N ILE A 239 -12.74 17.91 -36.68
CA ILE A 239 -13.74 17.04 -36.04
C ILE A 239 -13.36 15.57 -36.24
N LYS A 240 -12.99 15.16 -37.46
CA LYS A 240 -12.54 13.79 -37.75
C LYS A 240 -11.36 13.38 -36.88
N LYS A 241 -10.31 14.22 -36.81
CA LYS A 241 -9.14 13.98 -35.95
C LYS A 241 -9.53 13.89 -34.46
N TYR A 242 -10.42 14.76 -33.99
CA TYR A 242 -10.90 14.74 -32.62
C TYR A 242 -11.63 13.43 -32.30
N LEU A 243 -12.67 13.07 -33.07
CA LEU A 243 -13.46 11.87 -32.83
C LEU A 243 -12.61 10.60 -32.95
N PHE A 244 -11.70 10.54 -33.92
CA PHE A 244 -10.78 9.40 -34.04
C PHE A 244 -9.90 9.23 -32.79
N SER A 245 -9.38 10.32 -32.22
CA SER A 245 -8.60 10.27 -30.97
C SER A 245 -9.44 9.86 -29.74
N HIS A 246 -10.76 10.05 -29.82
CA HIS A 246 -11.76 9.61 -28.84
C HIS A 246 -12.32 8.21 -29.14
N GLY A 247 -11.69 7.46 -30.07
CA GLY A 247 -11.93 6.02 -30.21
C GLY A 247 -13.09 5.63 -31.14
N PHE A 248 -13.68 6.58 -31.87
CA PHE A 248 -14.64 6.28 -32.95
C PHE A 248 -13.92 5.83 -34.23
N SER A 249 -14.52 4.88 -34.94
CA SER A 249 -14.09 4.39 -36.24
C SER A 249 -14.35 5.41 -37.36
N SER A 250 -13.67 5.25 -38.50
CA SER A 250 -13.90 6.13 -39.64
C SER A 250 -15.35 6.12 -40.12
N GLY A 251 -16.00 4.95 -40.12
CA GLY A 251 -17.40 4.82 -40.53
C GLY A 251 -18.35 5.62 -39.64
N GLU A 252 -18.24 5.45 -38.32
CA GLU A 252 -19.03 6.24 -37.34
C GLU A 252 -18.79 7.74 -37.46
N ILE A 253 -17.55 8.15 -37.74
CA ILE A 253 -17.24 9.57 -37.93
C ILE A 253 -17.90 10.10 -39.19
N ASP A 254 -17.87 9.33 -40.27
CA ASP A 254 -18.44 9.74 -41.55
C ASP A 254 -19.98 9.83 -41.45
N THR A 255 -20.66 8.92 -40.74
CA THR A 255 -22.12 9.04 -40.47
C THR A 255 -22.46 10.32 -39.70
N PHE A 256 -21.65 10.69 -38.70
CA PHE A 256 -21.82 11.97 -38.01
C PHE A 256 -21.61 13.16 -38.94
N LEU A 257 -20.53 13.16 -39.75
CA LEU A 257 -20.19 14.27 -40.65
C LEU A 257 -21.16 14.43 -41.84
N ASN A 258 -21.89 13.37 -42.20
CA ASN A 258 -22.95 13.40 -43.19
C ASN A 258 -24.29 13.91 -42.63
N GLY A 259 -24.38 14.16 -41.31
CA GLY A 259 -25.61 14.61 -40.66
C GLY A 259 -26.60 13.50 -40.35
N GLU A 260 -26.22 12.22 -40.50
CA GLU A 260 -27.08 11.06 -40.26
C GLU A 260 -27.38 10.87 -38.75
N VAL A 261 -26.48 11.36 -37.89
CA VAL A 261 -26.58 11.24 -36.42
C VAL A 261 -27.26 12.47 -35.79
N ILE A 262 -27.05 13.65 -36.37
CA ILE A 262 -27.68 14.91 -35.98
C ILE A 262 -27.61 15.88 -37.16
N ASN A 263 -28.70 16.60 -37.42
CA ASN A 263 -28.70 17.64 -38.42
C ASN A 263 -27.85 18.83 -37.92
N PHE A 264 -26.89 19.28 -38.74
CA PHE A 264 -26.03 20.41 -38.40
C PHE A 264 -26.74 21.76 -38.48
N ASP A 265 -27.84 21.85 -39.23
CA ASP A 265 -28.65 23.07 -39.28
C ASP A 265 -29.26 23.37 -37.91
N ASP A 266 -29.70 22.34 -37.18
CA ASP A 266 -30.20 22.45 -35.79
C ASP A 266 -29.11 22.86 -34.78
N LEU A 267 -27.84 22.74 -35.15
CA LEU A 267 -26.68 23.10 -34.32
C LEU A 267 -26.13 24.49 -34.64
N ALA A 268 -26.49 25.07 -35.79
CA ALA A 268 -26.10 26.41 -36.20
C ALA A 268 -26.85 27.50 -35.41
N GLU A 269 -28.00 27.16 -34.82
CA GLU A 269 -28.82 28.06 -33.99
C GLU A 269 -28.34 28.19 -32.52
N TYR A 270 -27.24 27.51 -32.13
CA TYR A 270 -26.69 27.48 -30.75
C TYR A 270 -25.29 28.13 -30.58
#